data_AF-A0A2A4GC56-F1
#
_entry.id   AF-A0A2A4GC56-F1
#
_cell.length_a   1.000
_cell.length_b   1.000
_cell.length_c   1.000
_cell.angle_alpha   90.00
_cell.angle_beta   90.00
_cell.angle_gamma   90.00
#
_symmetry.space_group_name_H-M   'P 1'
#
loop_
_entity.id
_entity.type
_entity.pdbx_description
1 polymer ?
#
loop_
_entity_poly.entity_id
_entity_poly.type
_entity_poly.pdbx_seq_one_letter_code
_entity_poly.pdbx_strand_id
1 'polypeptide(L)' 'MKTTLFTWLFLIALTLGATGFSLQQGLYALIFVMLLAGVKFLTVAFQFMELRTAHVFWKGALICFLVLFLGLVLLLKTY' A
#
# COMPACT_ATOMS: atom_id res chain seq x y z
N MET A 1 -14.90 9.29 -14.51
CA MET A 1 -13.74 10.22 -14.56
C MET A 1 -13.43 10.89 -13.22
N LYS A 2 -14.40 11.45 -12.48
CA LYS A 2 -14.14 12.18 -11.21
C LYS A 2 -13.50 11.33 -10.10
N THR A 3 -13.91 10.06 -9.96
CA THR A 3 -13.39 9.16 -8.92
C THR A 3 -11.93 8.79 -9.15
N THR A 4 -11.50 8.65 -10.41
CA THR A 4 -10.11 8.35 -10.76
C THR A 4 -9.21 9.53 -10.38
N LEU A 5 -9.59 10.76 -10.72
CA LEU A 5 -8.84 11.97 -10.34
C LEU A 5 -8.63 12.09 -8.83
N PHE A 6 -9.66 11.82 -8.03
CA PHE A 6 -9.54 11.84 -6.57
C PHE A 6 -8.52 10.79 -6.07
N THR A 7 -8.49 9.62 -6.70
CA THR A 7 -7.57 8.54 -6.34
C THR A 7 -6.13 8.89 -6.69
N TRP A 8 -5.91 9.55 -7.83
CA TRP A 8 -4.60 10.08 -8.21
C TRP A 8 -4.10 11.11 -7.20
N LEU A 9 -4.97 12.06 -6.83
CA LEU A 9 -4.64 13.11 -5.87
C LEU A 9 -4.29 12.52 -4.49
N PHE A 10 -5.05 11.51 -4.06
CA PHE A 10 -4.78 10.75 -2.83
C PHE A 10 -3.43 10.01 -2.88
N LEU A 11 -3.11 9.35 -4.00
CA LEU A 11 -1.81 8.67 -4.17
C LEU A 11 -0.62 9.64 -4.16
N ILE A 12 -0.78 10.83 -4.75
CA ILE A 12 0.23 11.89 -4.70
C ILE A 12 0.45 12.34 -3.26
N ALA A 13 -0.62 12.61 -2.50
CA ALA A 13 -0.53 12.99 -1.10
C ALA A 13 0.19 11.92 -0.25
N LEU A 14 -0.14 10.63 -0.45
CA LEU A 14 0.57 9.53 0.22
C LEU A 14 2.06 9.45 -0.16
N THR A 15 2.41 9.79 -1.40
CA THR A 15 3.81 9.79 -1.86
C THR A 15 4.61 10.88 -1.18
N LEU A 16 4.07 12.10 -1.10
CA LEU A 16 4.71 13.21 -0.41
C LEU A 16 4.90 12.92 1.08
N GLY A 17 3.90 12.32 1.72
CA GLY A 17 4.01 11.83 3.09
C GLY A 17 5.14 10.83 3.26
N ALA A 18 5.18 9.78 2.42
CA ALA A 18 6.22 8.75 2.50
C ALA A 18 7.63 9.32 2.30
N THR A 19 7.82 10.28 1.38
CA THR A 19 9.13 10.89 1.14
C THR A 19 9.65 11.68 2.33
N GLY A 20 8.77 12.34 3.10
CA GLY A 20 9.18 13.06 4.30
C GLY A 20 9.71 12.13 5.40
N PHE A 21 9.13 10.94 5.54
CA PHE A 21 9.55 9.95 6.53
C PHE A 21 10.72 9.07 6.07
N SER A 22 10.90 8.90 4.75
CA SER A 22 12.00 8.12 4.14
C SER A 22 13.40 8.63 4.54
N LEU A 23 13.53 9.93 4.80
CA LEU A 23 14.78 10.55 5.23
C LEU A 23 15.20 10.16 6.66
N GLN A 24 14.27 9.67 7.49
CA GLN A 24 14.59 9.22 8.83
C GLN A 24 14.97 7.74 8.85
N GLN A 25 16.18 7.45 9.33
CA GLN A 25 16.64 6.08 9.53
C GLN A 25 16.20 5.60 10.92
N GLY A 26 15.07 4.89 10.96
CA GLY A 26 14.55 4.29 12.18
C GLY A 26 13.52 3.21 11.89
N LEU A 27 13.39 2.23 12.79
CA LEU A 27 12.38 1.16 12.68
C LEU A 27 10.96 1.72 12.53
N TYR A 28 10.64 2.79 13.25
CA TYR A 28 9.35 3.47 13.16
C TYR A 28 9.10 4.08 11.78
N ALA A 29 10.10 4.72 11.17
CA ALA A 29 9.99 5.27 9.82
C ALA A 29 9.79 4.17 8.77
N LEU A 30 10.52 3.04 8.92
CA LEU A 30 10.37 1.87 8.06
C LEU A 30 8.95 1.31 8.12
N ILE A 31 8.44 1.04 9.32
CA ILE A 31 7.08 0.50 9.53
C ILE A 31 6.03 1.47 8.96
N PHE A 32 6.21 2.77 9.16
CA PHE A 32 5.30 3.79 8.67
C PHE A 32 5.24 3.85 7.13
N VAL A 33 6.40 3.84 6.48
CA VAL A 33 6.50 3.80 5.01
C VAL A 33 5.93 2.49 4.46
N MET A 34 6.13 1.37 5.15
CA MET A 34 5.56 0.07 4.76
C MET A 34 4.03 0.07 4.83
N LEU A 35 3.46 0.65 5.90
CA LEU A 35 2.01 0.82 6.03
C LEU A 35 1.45 1.71 4.91
N LEU A 36 2.10 2.85 4.65
CA LEU A 36 1.75 3.73 3.53
C LEU A 36 1.80 3.00 2.19
N ALA A 37 2.83 2.20 1.94
CA ALA A 37 2.95 1.40 0.73
C ALA A 37 1.81 0.37 0.59
N GLY A 38 1.43 -0.30 1.69
CA GLY A 38 0.30 -1.22 1.71
C GLY A 38 -1.03 -0.54 1.39
N VAL A 39 -1.28 0.64 1.97
CA VAL A 39 -2.47 1.45 1.66
C VAL A 39 -2.50 1.89 0.19
N LYS A 40 -1.36 2.30 -0.38
CA LYS A 40 -1.24 2.63 -1.81
C LYS A 40 -1.58 1.43 -2.70
N PHE A 41 -1.03 0.26 -2.39
CA PHE A 41 -1.30 -0.96 -3.13
C PHE A 41 -2.80 -1.31 -3.11
N LEU A 42 -3.44 -1.28 -1.93
CA LEU A 42 -4.87 -1.53 -1.80
C LEU A 42 -5.70 -0.51 -2.58
N THR A 43 -5.34 0.78 -2.49
CA THR A 43 -6.03 1.85 -3.22
C THR A 43 -5.94 1.63 -4.72
N VAL A 44 -4.77 1.25 -5.23
CA VAL A 44 -4.58 0.95 -6.65
C VAL A 44 -5.37 -0.28 -7.05
N ALA A 45 -5.29 -1.35 -6.27
CA ALA A 45 -5.99 -2.60 -6.52
C ALA A 45 -7.51 -2.40 -6.58
N PHE A 46 -8.11 -1.78 -5.57
CA PHE A 46 -9.57 -1.62 -5.52
C PHE A 46 -10.10 -0.63 -6.55
N GLN A 47 -9.33 0.41 -6.90
CA GLN A 47 -9.80 1.49 -7.75
C GLN A 47 -9.45 1.31 -9.23
N PHE A 48 -8.25 0.80 -9.55
CA PHE A 48 -7.79 0.68 -10.94
C PHE A 48 -7.90 -0.73 -11.49
N MET A 49 -7.80 -1.77 -10.65
CA MET A 49 -7.98 -3.16 -11.10
C MET A 49 -9.44 -3.64 -10.98
N GLU A 50 -10.39 -2.72 -10.77
CA GLU A 50 -11.84 -3.00 -10.63
C GLU A 50 -12.19 -4.13 -9.64
N LEU A 51 -11.30 -4.43 -8.69
CA LEU A 51 -11.50 -5.50 -7.71
C LEU A 51 -12.72 -5.27 -6.81
N ARG A 52 -13.31 -4.06 -6.85
CA ARG A 52 -14.59 -3.76 -6.20
C ARG A 52 -15.71 -4.70 -6.68
N THR A 53 -15.77 -5.01 -7.97
CA THR A 53 -16.78 -5.92 -8.59
C THR A 53 -16.34 -7.38 -8.64
N ALA A 54 -15.06 -7.66 -8.38
CA ALA A 54 -14.52 -9.02 -8.40
C ALA A 54 -15.04 -9.91 -7.25
N HIS A 55 -15.08 -11.21 -7.52
CA HIS A 55 -15.43 -12.23 -6.53
C HIS A 55 -14.58 -12.12 -5.26
N VAL A 56 -15.19 -12.50 -4.13
CA VAL A 56 -14.57 -12.46 -2.79
C VAL A 56 -13.23 -13.22 -2.77
N PHE A 57 -13.09 -14.25 -3.61
CA PHE A 57 -11.82 -14.96 -3.82
C PHE A 57 -10.65 -14.03 -4.16
N TRP A 58 -10.82 -13.12 -5.12
CA TRP A 58 -9.77 -12.19 -5.54
C TRP A 58 -9.44 -11.14 -4.48
N LYS A 59 -10.47 -10.69 -3.74
CA LYS A 59 -10.28 -9.79 -2.59
C LYS A 59 -9.46 -10.47 -1.50
N GLY A 60 -9.76 -11.74 -1.19
CA GLY A 60 -9.02 -12.54 -0.23
C GLY A 60 -7.58 -12.82 -0.66
N ALA A 61 -7.37 -13.21 -1.93
CA ALA A 61 -6.04 -13.45 -2.49
C ALA A 61 -5.14 -12.21 -2.39
N LEU A 62 -5.69 -11.02 -2.61
CA LEU A 62 -4.94 -9.77 -2.54
C LEU A 62 -4.53 -9.39 -1.13
N ILE A 63 -5.42 -9.59 -0.15
CA ILE A 63 -5.10 -9.39 1.27
C ILE A 63 -4.04 -10.41 1.71
N CYS A 64 -4.16 -11.67 1.29
CA CYS A 64 -3.18 -12.71 1.59
C CYS A 64 -1.79 -12.35 1.03
N PHE A 65 -1.75 -11.91 -0.23
CA PHE A 65 -0.51 -11.41 -0.85
C PHE A 65 0.09 -10.24 -0.07
N LEU A 66 -0.73 -9.27 0.35
CA LEU A 66 -0.26 -8.12 1.12
C LEU A 66 0.37 -8.54 2.45
N VAL A 67 -0.29 -9.44 3.19
CA VAL A 67 0.22 -9.95 4.47
C VAL A 67 1.54 -10.71 4.28
N LEU A 68 1.61 -11.59 3.28
CA LEU A 68 2.84 -12.32 2.96
C LEU A 68 3.97 -11.36 2.58
N PHE A 69 3.70 -10.37 1.73
CA PHE A 69 4.68 -9.37 1.32
C PHE A 69 5.21 -8.58 2.53
N LEU A 70 4.31 -8.05 3.37
CA LEU A 70 4.70 -7.30 4.57
C LEU A 70 5.52 -8.17 5.54
N GLY A 71 5.09 -9.42 5.77
CA GLY A 71 5.81 -10.36 6.63
C GLY A 71 7.22 -10.68 6.10
N LEU A 72 7.35 -10.86 4.79
CA LEU A 72 8.63 -11.16 4.16
C LEU A 72 9.61 -9.98 4.26
N VAL A 73 9.13 -8.75 4.10
CA VAL A 73 9.95 -7.54 4.29
C VAL A 73 10.43 -7.40 5.74
N LEU A 74 9.58 -7.70 6.73
CA LEU A 74 9.98 -7.67 8.15
C LEU A 74 11.02 -8.74 8.48
N LEU A 75 10.85 -9.95 7.95
CA LEU A 75 11.84 -11.02 8.09
C LEU A 75 13.18 -10.57 7.51
N LEU A 76 13.18 -10.06 6.27
CA LEU A 76 14.40 -9.63 5.57
C LEU A 76 15.12 -8.47 6.28
N LYS A 77 14.40 -7.61 7.01
CA LYS A 77 15.01 -6.57 7.85
C LYS A 77 15.63 -7.11 9.15
N THR A 78 15.13 -8.25 9.63
CA THR A 78 15.54 -8.85 10.91
C THR A 78 16.81 -9.70 10.79
N TYR A 79 17.05 -10.29 9.61
CA TYR A 79 18.32 -10.96 9.25
C TYR A 79 19.39 -9.95 8.79
#